data_AF-A0AAW1D4A3-F1
#
_entry.id   AF-A0AAW1D4A3-F1
#
_cell.length_a   1.000
_cell.length_b   1.000
_cell.length_c   1.000
_cell.angle_alpha   90.00
_cell.angle_beta   90.00
_cell.angle_gamma   90.00
#
_symmetry.space_group_name_H-M   'P 1'
#
loop_
_entity.id
_entity.type
_entity.pdbx_description
1 polymer ?
#
loop_
_entity_poly.entity_id
_entity_poly.type
_entity_poly.pdbx_seq_one_letter_code
_entity_poly.pdbx_strand_id
1 'polypeptide(L)'
;MANTVFITCLIAAFCFIGCFGEEDEIKAFWKTRENAVFQYRLAKVEIETSLYQKTKEAMDKAKNEEQKDCMDDAKSKSISESAVILDETVGKILPEIKLVTEDLKMGDEAKLKEFNKKWNYNDFKAKAMESFKAKAKSLNDQLQADLDKCMA
;
A
#
# COMPACT_ATOMS: atom_id res chain seq x y z
N MET A 1 -8.67 -23.59 0.39
CA MET A 1 -10.07 -23.09 0.44
C MET A 1 -10.36 -22.12 1.61
N ALA A 2 -9.34 -21.49 2.23
CA ALA A 2 -9.51 -20.37 3.17
C ALA A 2 -9.41 -18.99 2.49
N ASN A 3 -8.71 -18.91 1.34
CA ASN A 3 -8.47 -17.65 0.63
C ASN A 3 -9.74 -17.04 0.02
N THR A 4 -10.79 -17.82 -0.23
CA THR A 4 -12.00 -17.35 -0.90
C THR A 4 -13.03 -16.73 0.06
N VAL A 5 -12.97 -17.06 1.36
CA VAL A 5 -13.94 -16.61 2.37
C VAL A 5 -13.60 -15.20 2.87
N PHE A 6 -12.32 -14.82 2.85
CA PHE A 6 -11.89 -13.47 3.24
C PHE A 6 -12.22 -12.39 2.19
N ILE A 7 -12.30 -12.79 0.91
CA ILE A 7 -12.54 -11.87 -0.22
C ILE A 7 -14.01 -11.42 -0.27
N THR A 8 -14.95 -12.26 0.15
CA THR A 8 -16.40 -11.95 0.11
C THR A 8 -16.86 -11.04 1.25
N CYS A 9 -16.28 -11.11 2.44
CA CYS A 9 -16.63 -10.20 3.55
C CYS A 9 -16.19 -8.75 3.29
N LEU A 10 -15.13 -8.53 2.51
CA LEU A 10 -14.61 -7.20 2.22
C LEU A 10 -15.51 -6.39 1.28
N ILE A 11 -16.27 -7.04 0.39
CA ILE A 11 -17.11 -6.35 -0.60
C ILE A 11 -18.40 -5.78 0.02
N ALA A 12 -18.93 -6.43 1.05
CA ALA A 12 -20.20 -6.05 1.67
C ALA A 12 -20.13 -4.73 2.47
N ALA A 13 -18.95 -4.33 2.96
CA ALA A 13 -18.77 -3.07 3.68
C ALA A 13 -18.69 -1.82 2.76
N PHE A 14 -18.58 -2.01 1.44
CA PHE A 14 -18.33 -0.91 0.48
C PHE A 14 -19.58 -0.24 -0.09
N CYS A 15 -20.77 -0.82 0.05
CA CYS A 15 -21.93 -0.42 -0.77
C CYS A 15 -22.87 0.63 -0.18
N PHE A 16 -22.61 1.20 1.00
CA PHE A 16 -23.53 2.19 1.57
C PHE A 16 -23.08 3.65 1.43
N ILE A 17 -23.85 4.32 0.55
CA ILE A 17 -24.39 5.69 0.61
C ILE A 17 -23.73 6.70 -0.34
N GLY A 18 -24.59 7.26 -1.20
CA GLY A 18 -24.35 8.44 -2.04
C GLY A 18 -25.22 9.64 -1.67
N CYS A 19 -24.76 10.80 -2.18
CA CYS A 19 -25.31 12.18 -2.27
C CYS A 19 -25.68 12.95 -0.98
N PHE A 20 -25.16 14.19 -0.81
CA PHE A 20 -25.82 15.51 -0.64
C PHE A 20 -24.74 16.59 -0.26
N GLY A 21 -25.04 17.82 0.23
CA GLY A 21 -24.26 19.11 0.06
C GLY A 21 -22.87 19.34 0.73
N GLU A 22 -22.41 20.61 0.89
CA GLU A 22 -21.03 21.01 1.30
C GLU A 22 -20.49 20.30 2.56
N GLU A 23 -21.35 20.07 3.56
CA GLU A 23 -21.00 19.31 4.77
C GLU A 23 -20.69 17.83 4.48
N ASP A 24 -21.27 17.27 3.41
CA ASP A 24 -21.04 15.91 2.95
C ASP A 24 -19.78 15.78 2.09
N GLU A 25 -19.31 16.84 1.43
CA GLU A 25 -17.98 16.82 0.80
C GLU A 25 -16.87 16.66 1.84
N ILE A 26 -17.01 17.36 2.98
CA ILE A 26 -16.10 17.23 4.12
C ILE A 26 -16.21 15.82 4.72
N LYS A 27 -17.42 15.30 4.96
CA LYS A 27 -17.62 13.90 5.44
C LYS A 27 -17.04 12.87 4.47
N ALA A 28 -17.26 13.04 3.16
CA ALA A 28 -16.75 12.15 2.12
C ALA A 28 -15.22 12.19 2.04
N PHE A 29 -14.63 13.37 2.23
CA PHE A 29 -13.18 13.51 2.34
C PHE A 29 -12.62 12.76 3.56
N TRP A 30 -13.23 12.90 4.74
CA TRP A 30 -12.77 12.16 5.93
C TRP A 30 -12.82 10.64 5.72
N LYS A 31 -13.89 10.13 5.09
CA LYS A 31 -14.00 8.71 4.70
C LYS A 31 -12.95 8.31 3.67
N THR A 32 -12.64 9.19 2.71
CA THR A 32 -11.57 8.98 1.73
C THR A 32 -10.21 8.86 2.42
N ARG A 33 -9.92 9.77 3.36
CA ARG A 33 -8.71 9.74 4.18
C ARG A 33 -8.56 8.43 4.95
N GLU A 34 -9.61 8.02 5.67
CA GLU A 34 -9.59 6.76 6.43
C GLU A 34 -9.29 5.56 5.53
N ASN A 35 -9.98 5.47 4.39
CA ASN A 35 -9.77 4.38 3.45
C ASN A 35 -8.36 4.40 2.83
N ALA A 36 -7.82 5.57 2.50
CA ALA A 36 -6.50 5.69 1.90
C ALA A 36 -5.40 5.27 2.89
N VAL A 37 -5.51 5.75 4.14
CA VAL A 37 -4.59 5.36 5.23
C VAL A 37 -4.70 3.86 5.51
N PHE A 38 -5.90 3.31 5.55
CA PHE A 38 -6.12 1.88 5.76
C PHE A 38 -5.50 1.04 4.64
N GLN A 39 -5.73 1.40 3.37
CA GLN A 39 -5.16 0.69 2.23
C GLN A 39 -3.64 0.75 2.21
N TYR A 40 -3.05 1.90 2.48
CA TYR A 40 -1.60 2.03 2.58
C TYR A 40 -1.01 1.10 3.65
N ARG A 41 -1.62 1.06 4.84
CA ARG A 41 -1.18 0.18 5.94
C ARG A 41 -1.32 -1.29 5.58
N LEU A 42 -2.45 -1.67 4.98
CA LEU A 42 -2.71 -3.04 4.56
C LEU A 42 -1.70 -3.49 3.50
N ALA A 43 -1.49 -2.66 2.47
CA ALA A 43 -0.52 -2.91 1.41
C ALA A 43 0.91 -3.02 1.97
N LYS A 44 1.27 -2.17 2.94
CA LYS A 44 2.57 -2.25 3.63
C LYS A 44 2.77 -3.60 4.32
N VAL A 45 1.79 -4.02 5.12
CA VAL A 45 1.85 -5.32 5.81
C VAL A 45 1.94 -6.45 4.79
N GLU A 46 1.16 -6.40 3.71
CA GLU A 46 1.14 -7.43 2.67
C GLU A 46 2.50 -7.59 1.98
N ILE A 47 3.10 -6.48 1.52
CA ILE A 47 4.39 -6.55 0.81
C ILE A 47 5.52 -6.96 1.75
N GLU A 48 5.62 -6.35 2.95
CA GLU A 48 6.70 -6.65 3.88
C GLU A 48 6.62 -8.10 4.39
N THR A 49 5.43 -8.59 4.74
CA THR A 49 5.26 -9.98 5.21
C THR A 49 5.71 -10.98 4.14
N SER A 50 5.38 -10.73 2.87
CA SER A 50 5.81 -11.60 1.77
C SER A 50 7.34 -11.64 1.63
N LEU A 51 8.01 -10.48 1.72
CA LEU A 51 9.47 -10.40 1.65
C LEU A 51 10.14 -11.08 2.85
N TYR A 52 9.62 -10.87 4.06
CA TYR A 52 10.12 -11.53 5.28
C TYR A 52 9.99 -13.05 5.19
N GLN A 53 8.84 -13.56 4.76
CA GLN A 53 8.60 -14.99 4.69
C GLN A 53 9.53 -15.67 3.68
N LYS A 54 9.69 -15.09 2.49
CA LYS A 54 10.66 -15.58 1.48
C LYS A 54 12.09 -15.59 2.00
N THR A 55 12.51 -14.49 2.64
CA THR A 55 13.87 -14.39 3.17
C THR A 55 14.10 -15.42 4.27
N LYS A 56 13.15 -15.58 5.20
CA LYS A 56 13.25 -16.56 6.29
C LYS A 56 13.42 -17.98 5.74
N GLU A 57 12.60 -18.37 4.76
CA GLU A 57 12.68 -19.69 4.13
C GLU A 57 14.02 -19.95 3.43
N ALA A 58 14.68 -18.90 2.93
CA ALA A 58 16.03 -18.99 2.36
C ALA A 58 17.12 -19.04 3.45
N MET A 59 17.01 -18.21 4.49
CA MET A 59 17.94 -18.18 5.62
C MET A 59 18.00 -19.50 6.38
N ASP A 60 16.86 -20.18 6.54
CA ASP A 60 16.80 -21.52 7.14
C ASP A 60 17.62 -22.57 6.35
N LYS A 61 17.96 -22.28 5.08
CA LYS A 61 18.77 -23.13 4.19
C LYS A 61 20.20 -22.64 4.01
N ALA A 62 20.56 -21.47 4.54
CA ALA A 62 21.91 -20.92 4.43
C ALA A 62 22.92 -21.79 5.19
N LYS A 63 24.10 -22.02 4.61
CA LYS A 63 25.12 -22.94 5.15
C LYS A 63 26.15 -22.24 6.04
N ASN A 64 26.34 -20.94 5.85
CA ASN A 64 27.35 -20.15 6.56
C ASN A 64 26.86 -18.71 6.78
N GLU A 65 27.62 -17.94 7.55
CA GLU A 65 27.28 -16.55 7.89
C GLU A 65 27.36 -15.61 6.68
N GLU A 66 28.31 -15.80 5.75
CA GLU A 66 28.40 -14.98 4.53
C GLU A 66 27.12 -15.04 3.67
N GLN A 67 26.51 -16.23 3.57
CA GLN A 67 25.24 -16.40 2.87
C GLN A 67 24.09 -15.71 3.60
N LYS A 68 24.06 -15.76 4.94
CA LYS A 68 23.04 -15.06 5.74
C LYS A 68 23.17 -13.55 5.61
N ASP A 69 24.38 -13.02 5.69
CA ASP A 69 24.66 -11.59 5.52
C ASP A 69 24.21 -11.11 4.13
N CYS A 70 24.52 -11.87 3.07
CA CYS A 70 24.03 -11.59 1.72
C CYS A 70 22.49 -11.56 1.64
N MET A 71 21.81 -12.51 2.29
CA MET A 71 20.35 -12.56 2.32
C MET A 71 19.73 -11.41 3.14
N ASP A 72 20.35 -11.02 4.25
CA ASP A 72 19.93 -9.88 5.06
C ASP A 72 20.07 -8.55 4.29
N ASP A 73 21.11 -8.41 3.48
CA ASP A 73 21.29 -7.29 2.55
C ASP A 73 20.21 -7.27 1.46
N ALA A 74 19.92 -8.43 0.85
CA ALA A 74 18.86 -8.55 -0.16
C ALA A 74 17.47 -8.20 0.42
N LYS A 75 17.19 -8.65 1.65
CA LYS A 75 15.98 -8.29 2.40
C LYS A 75 15.92 -6.78 2.63
N SER A 76 16.99 -6.18 3.15
CA SER A 76 17.02 -4.77 3.52
C SER A 76 16.82 -3.83 2.32
N LYS A 77 17.44 -4.18 1.18
CA LYS A 77 17.21 -3.49 -0.11
C LYS A 77 15.75 -3.63 -0.56
N SER A 78 15.19 -4.84 -0.49
CA SER A 78 13.81 -5.08 -0.89
C SER A 78 12.80 -4.36 0.01
N ILE A 79 13.05 -4.27 1.31
CA ILE A 79 12.21 -3.47 2.22
C ILE A 79 12.25 -1.99 1.85
N SER A 80 13.42 -1.47 1.50
CA SER A 80 13.56 -0.08 1.04
C SER A 80 12.81 0.18 -0.26
N GLU A 81 12.92 -0.73 -1.23
CA GLU A 81 12.18 -0.66 -2.50
C GLU A 81 10.67 -0.81 -2.31
N SER A 82 10.24 -1.62 -1.32
CA SER A 82 8.83 -1.75 -0.97
C SER A 82 8.20 -0.43 -0.51
N ALA A 83 8.97 0.41 0.20
CA ALA A 83 8.51 1.74 0.61
C ALA A 83 8.30 2.65 -0.60
N VAL A 84 9.22 2.63 -1.57
CA VAL A 84 9.08 3.37 -2.83
C VAL A 84 7.84 2.91 -3.60
N ILE A 85 7.61 1.60 -3.71
CA ILE A 85 6.42 1.05 -4.37
C ILE A 85 5.14 1.55 -3.69
N LEU A 86 5.10 1.54 -2.35
CA LEU A 86 3.94 2.03 -1.60
C LEU A 86 3.68 3.51 -1.89
N ASP A 87 4.71 4.35 -1.84
CA ASP A 87 4.61 5.79 -2.06
C ASP A 87 4.20 6.16 -3.50
N GLU A 88 4.65 5.38 -4.49
CA GLU A 88 4.28 5.61 -5.90
C GLU A 88 2.89 5.08 -6.28
N THR A 89 2.30 4.22 -5.45
CA THR A 89 1.03 3.53 -5.74
C THR A 89 -0.07 3.95 -4.77
N VAL A 90 -0.40 3.11 -3.79
CA VAL A 90 -1.51 3.33 -2.83
C VAL A 90 -1.25 4.50 -1.88
N GLY A 91 0.02 4.82 -1.61
CA GLY A 91 0.46 5.93 -0.77
C GLY A 91 0.50 7.28 -1.50
N LYS A 92 0.44 7.28 -2.84
CA LYS A 92 0.63 8.48 -3.68
C LYS A 92 -0.31 9.64 -3.35
N ILE A 93 -1.52 9.31 -2.87
CA ILE A 93 -2.55 10.30 -2.53
C ILE A 93 -2.40 10.87 -1.11
N LEU A 94 -1.62 10.23 -0.23
CA LEU A 94 -1.52 10.60 1.19
C LEU A 94 -0.98 12.00 1.44
N PRO A 95 0.04 12.51 0.70
CA PRO A 95 0.51 13.89 0.89
C PRO A 95 -0.59 14.93 0.62
N GLU A 96 -1.39 14.73 -0.42
CA GLU A 96 -2.51 15.62 -0.77
C GLU A 96 -3.62 15.55 0.29
N ILE A 97 -3.94 14.34 0.79
CA ILE A 97 -4.87 14.16 1.89
C ILE A 97 -4.39 14.87 3.16
N LYS A 98 -3.08 14.89 3.42
CA LYS A 98 -2.51 15.60 4.58
C LYS A 98 -2.73 17.11 4.45
N LEU A 99 -2.46 17.69 3.27
CA LEU A 99 -2.69 19.13 3.02
C LEU A 99 -4.15 19.51 3.23
N VAL A 100 -5.09 18.75 2.64
CA VAL A 100 -6.53 19.01 2.83
C VAL A 100 -6.94 18.86 4.30
N THR A 101 -6.37 17.88 5.02
CA THR A 101 -6.64 17.68 6.45
C THR A 101 -6.20 18.87 7.30
N GLU A 102 -5.05 19.47 6.98
CA GLU A 102 -4.51 20.62 7.72
C GLU A 102 -5.37 21.87 7.49
N ASP A 103 -5.77 22.12 6.25
CA ASP A 103 -6.61 23.26 5.89
C ASP A 103 -8.04 23.16 6.45
N LEU A 104 -8.66 21.97 6.36
CA LEU A 104 -9.99 21.76 6.93
C LEU A 104 -10.02 21.94 8.46
N LYS A 105 -8.92 21.64 9.16
CA LYS A 105 -8.81 21.91 10.61
C LYS A 105 -8.74 23.41 10.94
N MET A 106 -8.28 24.22 9.99
CA MET A 106 -8.26 25.68 10.09
C MET A 106 -9.57 26.31 9.59
N GLY A 107 -10.52 25.51 9.11
CA GLY A 107 -11.78 25.97 8.53
C GLY A 107 -11.67 26.44 7.07
N ASP A 108 -10.59 26.08 6.37
CA ASP A 108 -10.38 26.42 4.96
C ASP A 108 -10.70 25.21 4.05
N GLU A 109 -11.60 25.43 3.09
CA GLU A 109 -12.06 24.43 2.14
C GLU A 109 -11.38 24.55 0.77
N ALA A 110 -10.48 25.51 0.55
CA ALA A 110 -9.84 25.75 -0.75
C ALA A 110 -9.13 24.49 -1.27
N LYS A 111 -8.37 23.80 -0.40
CA LYS A 111 -7.69 22.56 -0.76
C LYS A 111 -8.63 21.38 -0.99
N LEU A 112 -9.76 21.32 -0.29
CA LEU A 112 -10.76 20.28 -0.55
C LEU A 112 -11.31 20.39 -1.97
N LYS A 113 -11.61 21.63 -2.43
CA LYS A 113 -12.08 21.89 -3.79
C LYS A 113 -11.02 21.56 -4.84
N GLU A 114 -9.75 21.87 -4.60
CA GLU A 114 -8.64 21.47 -5.47
C GLU A 114 -8.46 19.95 -5.53
N PHE A 115 -8.55 19.28 -4.38
CA PHE A 115 -8.45 17.84 -4.25
C PHE A 115 -9.55 17.14 -5.04
N ASN A 116 -10.81 17.54 -4.88
CA ASN A 116 -11.96 16.94 -5.56
C ASN A 116 -11.92 17.15 -7.09
N LYS A 117 -11.28 18.23 -7.58
CA LYS A 117 -11.04 18.44 -9.02
C LYS A 117 -9.93 17.57 -9.58
N LYS A 118 -8.90 17.30 -8.77
CA LYS A 118 -7.70 16.57 -9.18
C LYS A 118 -7.86 15.05 -9.06
N TRP A 119 -8.59 14.60 -8.03
CA TRP A 119 -8.64 13.21 -7.63
C TRP A 119 -10.08 12.68 -7.69
N ASN A 120 -10.30 11.69 -8.57
CA ASN A 120 -11.40 10.74 -8.39
C ASN A 120 -10.87 9.57 -7.56
N TYR A 121 -11.20 9.54 -6.27
CA TYR A 121 -10.67 8.52 -5.35
C TYR A 121 -11.07 7.09 -5.73
N ASN A 122 -12.29 6.87 -6.23
CA ASN A 122 -12.74 5.52 -6.61
C ASN A 122 -11.92 4.96 -7.78
N ASP A 123 -11.69 5.79 -8.80
CA ASP A 123 -10.87 5.42 -9.96
C ASP A 123 -9.40 5.26 -9.58
N PHE A 124 -8.89 6.17 -8.72
CA PHE A 124 -7.52 6.11 -8.22
C PHE A 124 -7.28 4.80 -7.47
N LYS A 125 -8.16 4.45 -6.53
CA LYS A 125 -8.04 3.25 -5.69
C LYS A 125 -7.83 1.99 -6.52
N ALA A 126 -8.66 1.77 -7.55
CA ALA A 126 -8.57 0.58 -8.39
C ALA A 126 -7.22 0.51 -9.12
N LYS A 127 -6.83 1.61 -9.79
CA LYS A 127 -5.58 1.69 -10.56
C LYS A 127 -4.34 1.60 -9.67
N ALA A 128 -4.36 2.25 -8.52
CA ALA A 128 -3.27 2.22 -7.55
C ALA A 128 -3.06 0.80 -7.00
N MET A 129 -4.15 0.08 -6.71
CA MET A 129 -4.08 -1.29 -6.22
C MET A 129 -3.57 -2.27 -7.28
N GLU A 130 -4.00 -2.13 -8.54
CA GLU A 130 -3.46 -2.95 -9.64
C GLU A 130 -1.96 -2.71 -9.85
N SER A 131 -1.55 -1.43 -9.87
CA SER A 131 -0.15 -1.04 -9.98
C SER A 131 0.68 -1.58 -8.81
N PHE A 132 0.16 -1.46 -7.58
CA PHE A 132 0.78 -2.04 -6.38
C PHE A 132 0.99 -3.54 -6.52
N LYS A 133 -0.04 -4.30 -6.89
CA LYS A 133 0.06 -5.76 -7.06
C LYS A 133 1.11 -6.16 -8.11
N ALA A 134 1.16 -5.46 -9.24
CA ALA A 134 2.13 -5.72 -10.29
C ALA A 134 3.57 -5.46 -9.81
N LYS A 135 3.81 -4.30 -9.17
CA LYS A 135 5.14 -3.93 -8.64
C LYS A 135 5.56 -4.83 -7.47
N ALA A 136 4.66 -5.13 -6.55
CA ALA A 136 4.91 -6.01 -5.42
C ALA A 136 5.27 -7.43 -5.87
N LYS A 137 4.60 -7.95 -6.91
CA LYS A 137 4.96 -9.23 -7.52
C LYS A 137 6.36 -9.18 -8.12
N SER A 138 6.67 -8.15 -8.91
CA SER A 138 8.01 -7.98 -9.50
C SER A 138 9.11 -7.91 -8.45
N LEU A 139 8.88 -7.21 -7.33
CA LEU A 139 9.83 -7.14 -6.23
C LEU A 139 10.02 -8.50 -5.54
N ASN A 140 8.94 -9.27 -5.35
CA ASN A 140 9.03 -10.62 -4.79
C ASN A 140 9.81 -11.58 -5.68
N ASP A 141 9.63 -11.48 -7.01
CA ASP A 141 10.37 -12.28 -7.98
C ASP A 141 11.86 -11.87 -8.00
N GLN A 142 12.15 -10.57 -7.91
CA GLN A 142 13.52 -10.05 -7.79
C GLN A 142 14.21 -10.51 -6.50
N LEU A 143 13.53 -10.40 -5.35
CA LEU A 143 14.07 -10.88 -4.09
C LEU A 143 14.39 -12.38 -4.17
N GLN A 144 13.50 -13.20 -4.75
CA GLN A 144 13.79 -14.63 -4.91
C GLN A 144 15.08 -14.86 -5.72
N ALA A 145 15.23 -14.16 -6.85
CA ALA A 145 16.43 -14.28 -7.68
C ALA A 145 17.70 -13.83 -6.94
N ASP A 146 17.63 -12.80 -6.10
CA ASP A 146 18.77 -12.33 -5.31
C ASP A 146 19.10 -13.28 -4.16
N LEU A 147 18.10 -13.86 -3.50
CA LEU A 147 18.29 -14.91 -2.49
C LEU A 147 18.94 -16.16 -3.10
N ASP A 148 18.51 -16.57 -4.30
CA ASP A 148 19.07 -17.72 -5.01
C ASP A 148 20.55 -17.49 -5.36
N LYS A 149 20.94 -16.25 -5.73
CA LYS A 149 22.35 -15.89 -5.94
C LYS A 149 23.17 -15.96 -4.65
N CYS A 150 22.61 -15.58 -3.50
CA CYS A 150 23.31 -15.70 -2.22
C CYS A 150 23.57 -17.16 -1.83
N MET A 151 22.80 -18.12 -2.37
CA MET A 151 22.96 -19.55 -2.09
C MET A 151 23.88 -20.29 -3.07
N ALA A 152 24.18 -19.68 -4.23
CA ALA A 152 25.01 -20.25 -5.29
C ALA A 152 26.50 -20.29 -4.89
#